data_AF-A0A174LWX4-F1
#
_entry.id   AF-A0A174LWX4-F1
#
_cell.length_a   1.000
_cell.length_b   1.000
_cell.length_c   1.000
_cell.angle_alpha   90.00
_cell.angle_beta   90.00
_cell.angle_gamma   90.00
#
_symmetry.space_group_name_H-M   'P 1'
#
loop_
_entity.id
_entity.type
_entity.pdbx_description
1 polymer ?
#
loop_
_entity_poly.entity_id
_entity_poly.type
_entity_poly.pdbx_seq_one_letter_code
_entity_poly.pdbx_strand_id
1 'polypeptide(L)'
;MKNNYLYNWVVIVFMMLQMLAFTSCSDDDDNSGWPTETDKTEIFIERFSTLVTNLTALRDGATYGELKDNYPVSSKAMLDDEIAYLEETIAKLKEGNKKLADSEADRIIREANQIEKNFRATRRTEDFLPISAELLVNGKNGGYIDFGVHPEYSAFGEQGQQAFTVEFWVKLTDVDEYLNSFVFLLSTFTDDDTKDHERKGWAVNSHFGRLRMTYGIGYSDLFEPGFSFSTLNQWVHVAVVTNENGVDGEIRDGIPVMTKIYVNGQLMLSERGRDDRLPYTSNDKEVAMVAFTGLSATANRIGEKSTNGCMRHLHIWKSAKTQVEIQHLMDTPESVTGSESDLVCGWTLNKTVSDNNNIKDLTGKFSARLIGDFQWVENR
;
A
#
# COMPACT_ATOMS: atom_id res chain seq x y z
N MET A 1 -5.91 69.87 29.28
CA MET A 1 -7.38 69.72 29.38
C MET A 1 -7.75 68.47 28.59
N LYS A 2 -8.43 67.52 29.26
CA LYS A 2 -9.29 66.43 28.75
C LYS A 2 -8.61 65.38 27.85
N ASN A 3 -8.66 64.06 28.07
CA ASN A 3 -9.50 63.22 28.93
C ASN A 3 -8.80 61.85 29.08
N ASN A 4 -8.17 61.56 30.23
CA ASN A 4 -7.71 60.21 30.60
C ASN A 4 -8.59 59.57 31.69
N TYR A 5 -9.83 60.05 31.84
CA TYR A 5 -10.71 59.70 32.96
C TYR A 5 -11.80 58.66 32.66
N LEU A 6 -11.89 58.11 31.44
CA LEU A 6 -12.92 57.11 31.12
C LEU A 6 -12.46 55.64 31.17
N TYR A 7 -11.16 55.36 31.18
CA TYR A 7 -10.68 53.97 31.12
C TYR A 7 -10.45 53.32 32.50
N ASN A 8 -10.45 54.12 33.57
CA ASN A 8 -10.19 53.64 34.94
C ASN A 8 -11.45 53.36 35.77
N TRP A 9 -12.64 53.69 35.26
CA TRP A 9 -13.91 53.45 35.97
C TRP A 9 -14.57 52.11 35.62
N VAL A 10 -14.19 51.48 34.51
CA VAL A 10 -14.72 50.15 34.13
C VAL A 10 -13.98 49.02 34.84
N VAL A 11 -12.72 49.23 35.23
CA VAL A 11 -11.90 48.22 35.91
C VAL A 11 -12.16 48.17 37.43
N ILE A 12 -12.59 49.27 38.04
CA ILE A 12 -12.83 49.36 39.50
C ILE A 12 -14.24 48.84 39.89
N VAL A 13 -15.21 48.84 38.97
CA VAL A 13 -16.54 48.26 39.22
C VAL A 13 -16.54 46.73 39.06
N PHE A 14 -15.59 46.16 38.30
CA PHE A 14 -15.51 44.70 38.10
C PHE A 14 -14.67 43.97 39.17
N MET A 15 -13.91 44.70 40.01
CA MET A 15 -13.06 44.16 41.07
C MET A 15 -13.59 44.37 42.50
N MET A 16 -14.79 44.95 42.67
CA MET A 16 -15.46 45.11 43.97
C MET A 16 -16.77 44.34 44.08
N LEU A 17 -16.81 43.13 43.50
CA LEU A 17 -17.90 42.17 43.69
C LEU A 17 -17.41 40.82 44.25
N GLN A 18 -16.26 40.85 44.93
CA GLN A 18 -15.74 39.73 45.70
C GLN A 18 -15.42 40.22 47.12
N MET A 19 -16.00 39.51 48.09
CA MET A 19 -15.85 39.65 49.55
C MET A 19 -16.81 40.65 50.24
N LEU A 20 -17.99 40.14 50.65
CA LEU A 20 -18.36 39.89 52.07
C LEU A 20 -19.88 39.92 52.27
N ALA A 21 -20.47 38.77 52.61
CA ALA A 21 -21.19 38.58 53.87
C ALA A 21 -21.63 37.11 54.00
N PHE A 22 -20.96 36.38 54.90
CA PHE A 22 -21.47 35.18 55.53
C PHE A 22 -22.47 35.57 56.63
N THR A 23 -23.68 35.03 56.58
CA THR A 23 -24.55 34.49 57.66
C THR A 23 -25.72 33.78 56.93
N SER A 24 -26.34 32.67 57.31
CA SER A 24 -26.38 31.78 58.48
C SER A 24 -27.04 30.46 58.02
N CYS A 25 -26.67 29.33 58.62
CA CYS A 25 -27.11 27.96 58.31
C CYS A 25 -28.65 27.76 58.26
N SER A 26 -29.08 26.89 57.35
CA SER A 26 -29.91 25.74 57.74
C SER A 26 -29.30 24.50 57.12
N ASP A 27 -28.90 23.57 57.99
CA ASP A 27 -28.48 22.21 57.65
C ASP A 27 -29.52 21.57 56.73
N ASP A 28 -29.08 21.04 55.58
CA ASP A 28 -29.71 19.92 54.88
C ASP A 28 -28.70 19.35 53.86
N ASP A 29 -28.11 18.23 54.26
CA ASP A 29 -27.47 17.14 53.52
C ASP A 29 -26.54 17.44 52.33
N ASP A 30 -25.28 17.04 52.55
CA ASP A 30 -24.15 16.99 51.63
C ASP A 30 -24.47 16.37 50.25
N ASN A 31 -24.65 17.22 49.23
CA ASN A 31 -24.30 16.88 47.86
C ASN A 31 -23.08 17.70 47.44
N SER A 32 -21.89 17.24 47.85
CA SER A 32 -20.63 17.78 47.33
C SER A 32 -20.58 17.51 45.82
N GLY A 33 -20.83 18.56 45.02
CA GLY A 33 -20.99 18.53 43.57
C GLY A 33 -19.73 18.15 42.80
N TRP A 34 -19.30 16.90 42.92
CA TRP A 34 -18.36 16.24 42.04
C TRP A 34 -19.15 15.44 41.00
N PRO A 35 -18.83 15.57 39.69
CA PRO A 35 -19.51 14.80 38.66
C PRO A 35 -19.46 13.30 39.02
N THR A 36 -20.61 12.64 38.97
CA THR A 36 -20.66 11.19 39.13
C THR A 36 -19.86 10.52 38.01
N GLU A 37 -19.48 9.26 38.20
CA GLU A 37 -18.75 8.50 37.17
C GLU A 37 -19.55 8.44 35.84
N THR A 38 -20.88 8.44 35.93
CA THR A 38 -21.80 8.55 34.80
C THR A 38 -21.71 9.92 34.13
N ASP A 39 -21.73 11.02 34.90
CA ASP A 39 -21.60 12.39 34.37
C ASP A 39 -20.25 12.59 33.65
N LYS A 40 -19.17 12.01 34.16
CA LYS A 40 -17.85 12.06 33.50
C LYS A 40 -17.82 11.33 32.17
N THR A 41 -18.45 10.16 32.11
CA THR A 41 -18.50 9.35 30.90
C THR A 41 -19.26 10.09 29.79
N GLU A 42 -20.38 10.74 30.13
CA GLU A 42 -21.14 11.57 29.20
C GLU A 42 -20.33 12.77 28.68
N ILE A 43 -19.60 13.46 29.56
CA ILE A 43 -18.69 14.57 29.16
C ILE A 43 -17.61 14.08 28.17
N PHE A 44 -17.01 12.92 28.39
CA PHE A 44 -16.02 12.38 27.44
C PHE A 44 -16.64 12.03 26.09
N ILE A 45 -17.81 11.41 26.08
CA ILE A 45 -18.54 11.09 24.85
C ILE A 45 -18.84 12.36 24.06
N GLU A 46 -19.29 13.43 24.70
CA GLU A 46 -19.56 14.72 24.04
C GLU A 46 -18.29 15.33 23.41
N ARG A 47 -17.19 15.36 24.17
CA ARG A 47 -15.90 15.89 23.69
C ARG A 47 -15.37 15.10 22.49
N PHE A 48 -15.41 13.77 22.54
CA PHE A 48 -14.97 12.92 21.42
C PHE A 48 -15.90 13.06 20.22
N SER A 49 -17.22 13.16 20.42
CA SER A 49 -18.18 13.36 19.33
C SER A 49 -17.97 14.68 18.60
N THR A 50 -17.59 15.74 19.35
CA THR A 50 -17.20 17.03 18.77
C THR A 50 -15.94 16.90 17.91
N LEU A 51 -14.93 16.15 18.39
CA LEU A 51 -13.72 15.88 17.60
C LEU A 51 -14.04 15.11 16.32
N VAL A 52 -14.82 14.02 16.39
CA VAL A 52 -15.26 13.26 15.21
C VAL A 52 -15.94 14.16 14.18
N THR A 53 -16.84 15.03 14.63
CA THR A 53 -17.54 15.99 13.75
C THR A 53 -16.56 16.94 13.06
N ASN A 54 -15.63 17.52 13.81
CA ASN A 54 -14.66 18.49 13.28
C ASN A 54 -13.67 17.82 12.31
N LEU A 55 -13.14 16.66 12.66
CA LEU A 55 -12.21 15.90 11.81
C LEU A 55 -12.89 15.42 10.53
N THR A 56 -14.14 14.97 10.62
CA THR A 56 -14.96 14.58 9.46
C THR A 56 -15.18 15.77 8.53
N ALA A 57 -15.58 16.92 9.07
CA ALA A 57 -15.77 18.14 8.28
C ALA A 57 -14.47 18.61 7.62
N LEU A 58 -13.33 18.51 8.31
CA LEU A 58 -12.02 18.83 7.75
C LEU A 58 -11.65 17.87 6.61
N ARG A 59 -11.87 16.57 6.81
CA ARG A 59 -11.59 15.53 5.82
C ARG A 59 -12.40 15.73 4.55
N ASP A 60 -13.71 15.95 4.70
CA ASP A 60 -14.66 16.02 3.58
C ASP A 60 -14.63 17.38 2.88
N GLY A 61 -14.23 18.44 3.60
CA GLY A 61 -14.04 19.78 3.04
C GLY A 61 -12.67 20.01 2.38
N ALA A 62 -11.71 19.10 2.54
CA ALA A 62 -10.38 19.21 1.95
C ALA A 62 -10.36 18.82 0.46
N THR A 63 -9.51 19.50 -0.32
CA THR A 63 -9.20 19.10 -1.71
C THR A 63 -7.90 18.32 -1.73
N TYR A 64 -7.89 17.17 -2.41
CA TYR A 64 -6.74 16.28 -2.49
C TYR A 64 -6.14 16.25 -3.89
N GLY A 65 -4.81 16.18 -4.00
CA GLY A 65 -4.12 16.06 -5.28
C GLY A 65 -2.72 16.65 -5.29
N GLU A 66 -2.26 17.00 -6.49
CA GLU A 66 -0.87 17.38 -6.78
C GLU A 66 -0.62 18.89 -6.83
N LEU A 67 -1.69 19.68 -6.91
CA LEU A 67 -1.61 21.14 -7.02
C LEU A 67 -1.30 21.80 -5.67
N LYS A 68 -0.76 23.01 -5.73
CA LYS A 68 -0.64 23.91 -4.59
C LYS A 68 -1.97 24.03 -3.84
N ASP A 69 -1.88 24.14 -2.52
CA ASP A 69 -2.99 24.22 -1.57
C ASP A 69 -3.84 22.94 -1.42
N ASN A 70 -3.64 21.91 -2.25
CA ASN A 70 -4.22 20.59 -2.04
C ASN A 70 -3.46 19.79 -0.98
N TYR A 71 -4.12 18.76 -0.45
CA TYR A 71 -3.53 17.75 0.43
C TYR A 71 -3.10 16.50 -0.40
N PRO A 72 -2.00 15.81 -0.07
CA PRO A 72 -1.71 14.49 -0.62
C PRO A 72 -2.88 13.53 -0.36
N VAL A 73 -3.20 12.66 -1.31
CA VAL A 73 -4.36 11.74 -1.17
C VAL A 73 -4.18 10.83 0.04
N SER A 74 -2.97 10.34 0.28
CA SER A 74 -2.68 9.47 1.42
C SER A 74 -2.82 10.15 2.78
N SER A 75 -2.73 11.48 2.88
CA SER A 75 -2.86 12.16 4.17
C SER A 75 -4.29 12.08 4.72
N LYS A 76 -5.27 11.75 3.88
CA LYS A 76 -6.65 11.47 4.29
C LYS A 76 -6.73 10.36 5.35
N ALA A 77 -5.91 9.32 5.22
CA ALA A 77 -5.90 8.18 6.13
C ALA A 77 -5.64 8.60 7.58
N MET A 78 -4.85 9.66 7.81
CA MET A 78 -4.61 10.20 9.16
C MET A 78 -5.90 10.62 9.86
N LEU A 79 -6.85 11.19 9.10
CA LEU A 79 -8.14 11.61 9.63
C LEU A 79 -9.10 10.41 9.72
N ASP A 80 -9.12 9.54 8.70
CA ASP A 80 -9.99 8.36 8.69
C ASP A 80 -9.69 7.43 9.87
N ASP A 81 -8.42 7.14 10.14
CA ASP A 81 -7.99 6.26 11.24
C ASP A 81 -8.35 6.86 12.61
N GLU A 82 -8.13 8.17 12.80
CA GLU A 82 -8.46 8.83 14.06
C GLU A 82 -9.98 8.93 14.28
N ILE A 83 -10.75 9.19 13.23
CA ILE A 83 -12.22 9.19 13.30
C ILE A 83 -12.70 7.80 13.72
N ALA A 84 -12.23 6.74 13.07
CA ALA A 84 -12.61 5.36 13.38
C ALA A 84 -12.25 4.99 14.84
N TYR A 85 -11.06 5.36 15.30
CA TYR A 85 -10.62 5.13 16.68
C TYR A 85 -11.53 5.84 17.71
N LEU A 86 -11.86 7.11 17.45
CA LEU A 86 -12.74 7.89 18.32
C LEU A 86 -14.17 7.33 18.34
N GLU A 87 -14.71 6.95 17.17
CA GLU A 87 -16.03 6.32 17.05
C GLU A 87 -16.12 4.99 17.81
N GLU A 88 -15.11 4.12 17.67
CA GLU A 88 -15.02 2.87 18.41
C GLU A 88 -14.92 3.12 19.93
N THR A 89 -14.12 4.11 20.34
CA THR A 89 -13.99 4.48 21.75
C THR A 89 -15.31 5.01 22.33
N ILE A 90 -16.03 5.86 21.58
CA ILE A 90 -17.36 6.36 21.96
C ILE A 90 -18.35 5.20 22.11
N ALA A 91 -18.37 4.25 21.18
CA ALA A 91 -19.25 3.09 21.25
C ALA A 91 -18.99 2.27 22.53
N LYS A 92 -17.73 1.95 22.82
CA LYS A 92 -17.36 1.20 24.04
C LYS A 92 -17.72 1.93 25.33
N LEU A 93 -17.65 3.27 25.36
CA LEU A 93 -18.09 4.07 26.50
C LEU A 93 -19.61 4.01 26.67
N LYS A 94 -20.37 4.17 25.59
CA LYS A 94 -21.86 4.10 25.61
C LYS A 94 -22.38 2.74 26.07
N GLU A 95 -21.69 1.67 25.70
CA GLU A 95 -22.04 0.30 26.08
C GLU A 95 -21.60 -0.06 27.51
N GLY A 96 -20.79 0.79 28.17
CA GLY A 96 -20.17 0.48 29.46
C GLY A 96 -19.02 -0.54 29.39
N ASN A 97 -18.59 -0.92 28.18
CA ASN A 97 -17.49 -1.85 27.90
C ASN A 97 -16.11 -1.22 28.11
N LYS A 98 -16.02 0.11 28.25
CA LYS A 98 -14.81 0.85 28.57
C LYS A 98 -15.12 1.91 29.63
N LYS A 99 -14.19 2.10 30.56
CA LYS A 99 -14.16 3.23 31.50
C LYS A 99 -12.85 3.97 31.30
N LEU A 100 -12.89 5.29 31.31
CA LEU A 100 -11.72 6.15 31.09
C LEU A 100 -11.42 6.96 32.34
N ALA A 101 -10.12 7.05 32.68
CA ALA A 101 -9.64 8.07 33.60
C ALA A 101 -9.49 9.41 32.86
N ASP A 102 -9.58 10.52 33.60
CA ASP A 102 -9.42 11.88 33.08
C ASP A 102 -8.11 12.03 32.27
N SER A 103 -7.01 11.43 32.74
CA SER A 103 -5.70 11.45 32.06
C SER A 103 -5.68 10.73 30.71
N GLU A 104 -6.44 9.64 30.56
CA GLU A 104 -6.54 8.90 29.31
C GLU A 104 -7.43 9.65 28.32
N ALA A 105 -8.55 10.21 28.78
CA ALA A 105 -9.41 11.05 27.95
C ALA A 105 -8.66 12.28 27.42
N ASP A 106 -7.90 12.97 28.28
CA ASP A 106 -7.08 14.10 27.87
C ASP A 106 -5.94 13.69 26.92
N ARG A 107 -5.40 12.46 27.06
CA ARG A 107 -4.41 11.93 26.11
C ARG A 107 -5.02 11.76 24.73
N ILE A 108 -6.17 11.09 24.63
CA ILE A 108 -6.90 10.90 23.37
C ILE A 108 -7.18 12.24 22.68
N ILE A 109 -7.65 13.24 23.43
CA ILE A 109 -7.94 14.57 22.88
C ILE A 109 -6.66 15.27 22.38
N ARG A 110 -5.54 15.16 23.11
CA ARG A 110 -4.27 15.72 22.66
C ARG A 110 -3.78 15.04 21.38
N GLU A 111 -3.90 13.71 21.29
CA GLU A 111 -3.53 12.91 20.12
C GLU A 111 -4.36 13.31 18.90
N ALA A 112 -5.69 13.38 19.03
CA ALA A 112 -6.60 13.84 17.97
C ALA A 112 -6.27 15.25 17.45
N ASN A 113 -6.05 16.22 18.36
CA ASN A 113 -5.66 17.58 17.98
C ASN A 113 -4.27 17.63 17.30
N GLN A 114 -3.35 16.76 17.72
CA GLN A 114 -2.04 16.66 17.08
C GLN A 114 -2.16 16.06 15.66
N ILE A 115 -3.05 15.08 15.46
CA ILE A 115 -3.35 14.51 14.14
C ILE A 115 -3.96 15.57 13.22
N GLU A 116 -4.93 16.37 13.72
CA GLU A 116 -5.48 17.50 12.96
C GLU A 116 -4.36 18.46 12.51
N LYS A 117 -3.50 18.86 13.46
CA LYS A 117 -2.37 19.75 13.17
C LYS A 117 -1.41 19.15 12.13
N ASN A 118 -1.10 17.86 12.26
CA ASN A 118 -0.22 17.17 11.34
C ASN A 118 -0.84 17.08 9.94
N PHE A 119 -2.12 16.73 9.84
CA PHE A 119 -2.87 16.73 8.58
C PHE A 119 -2.79 18.11 7.90
N ARG A 120 -3.10 19.19 8.64
CA ARG A 120 -3.03 20.56 8.11
C ARG A 120 -1.65 20.94 7.61
N ALA A 121 -0.59 20.45 8.26
CA ALA A 121 0.78 20.67 7.85
C ALA A 121 1.18 19.93 6.56
N THR A 122 0.40 18.93 6.12
CA THR A 122 0.65 18.23 4.83
C THR A 122 0.21 19.04 3.61
N ARG A 123 -0.43 20.21 3.80
CA ARG A 123 -0.91 21.04 2.69
C ARG A 123 0.25 21.49 1.80
N ARG A 124 0.12 21.29 0.50
CA ARG A 124 1.15 21.65 -0.48
C ARG A 124 1.32 23.16 -0.56
N THR A 125 2.57 23.62 -0.51
CA THR A 125 2.92 25.04 -0.69
C THR A 125 3.15 25.42 -2.16
N GLU A 126 3.33 24.43 -3.02
CA GLU A 126 3.57 24.56 -4.46
C GLU A 126 3.00 23.37 -5.22
N ASP A 127 2.89 23.50 -6.55
CA ASP A 127 2.51 22.40 -7.42
C ASP A 127 3.59 21.33 -7.40
N PHE A 128 3.19 20.06 -7.36
CA PHE A 128 4.13 18.97 -7.53
C PHE A 128 4.56 18.87 -9.00
N LEU A 129 5.88 18.87 -9.23
CA LEU A 129 6.48 18.66 -10.53
C LEU A 129 7.33 17.37 -10.48
N PRO A 130 6.94 16.31 -11.22
CA PRO A 130 7.71 15.07 -11.23
C PRO A 130 9.07 15.28 -11.92
N ILE A 131 10.11 14.72 -11.33
CA ILE A 131 11.49 14.76 -11.85
C ILE A 131 11.86 13.35 -12.30
N SER A 132 12.49 13.22 -13.48
CA SER A 132 12.97 11.92 -13.95
C SER A 132 13.94 11.31 -12.96
N ALA A 133 13.63 10.09 -12.50
CA ALA A 133 14.37 9.43 -11.45
C ALA A 133 14.16 7.91 -11.52
N GLU A 134 15.13 7.15 -11.07
CA GLU A 134 14.99 5.72 -10.84
C GLU A 134 14.52 5.47 -9.41
N LEU A 135 13.51 4.61 -9.24
CA LEU A 135 13.13 4.11 -7.93
C LEU A 135 14.09 2.98 -7.51
N LEU A 136 15.00 3.26 -6.59
CA LEU A 136 15.82 2.26 -5.92
C LEU A 136 15.08 1.75 -4.68
N VAL A 137 14.92 0.44 -4.56
CA VAL A 137 14.32 -0.23 -3.41
C VAL A 137 15.35 -1.13 -2.75
N ASN A 138 15.58 -0.91 -1.46
CA ASN A 138 16.51 -1.69 -0.66
C ASN A 138 15.76 -2.82 0.06
N GLY A 139 15.35 -3.84 -0.72
CA GLY A 139 14.65 -5.04 -0.27
C GLY A 139 15.19 -5.62 1.03
N LYS A 140 16.53 -5.74 1.10
CA LYS A 140 17.21 -6.34 2.26
C LYS A 140 17.10 -5.51 3.53
N ASN A 141 16.98 -4.19 3.39
CA ASN A 141 16.82 -3.27 4.50
C ASN A 141 15.34 -2.92 4.77
N GLY A 142 14.43 -3.84 4.45
CA GLY A 142 13.00 -3.69 4.72
C GLY A 142 12.23 -2.89 3.66
N GLY A 143 12.90 -2.41 2.61
CA GLY A 143 12.27 -1.76 1.46
C GLY A 143 11.38 -2.71 0.66
N TYR A 144 10.23 -2.26 0.17
CA TYR A 144 9.48 -2.97 -0.88
C TYR A 144 8.41 -2.07 -1.51
N ILE A 145 7.89 -2.50 -2.65
CA ILE A 145 6.70 -1.90 -3.26
C ILE A 145 5.51 -2.80 -2.92
N ASP A 146 4.46 -2.22 -2.36
CA ASP A 146 3.19 -2.87 -2.06
C ASP A 146 2.14 -2.35 -3.05
N PHE A 147 1.60 -3.24 -3.89
CA PHE A 147 0.61 -2.91 -4.92
C PHE A 147 -0.83 -3.15 -4.46
N GLY A 148 -1.04 -3.50 -3.18
CA GLY A 148 -2.34 -3.81 -2.61
C GLY A 148 -2.81 -5.23 -2.84
N VAL A 149 -3.95 -5.56 -2.20
CA VAL A 149 -4.63 -6.86 -2.27
C VAL A 149 -5.73 -6.79 -3.32
N HIS A 150 -5.49 -7.43 -4.48
CA HIS A 150 -6.46 -7.47 -5.58
C HIS A 150 -6.46 -8.84 -6.26
N PRO A 151 -7.60 -9.55 -6.33
CA PRO A 151 -7.67 -10.84 -7.03
C PRO A 151 -7.31 -10.73 -8.52
N GLU A 152 -7.51 -9.56 -9.13
CA GLU A 152 -7.19 -9.28 -10.53
C GLU A 152 -5.68 -9.45 -10.85
N TYR A 153 -4.80 -9.38 -9.85
CA TYR A 153 -3.36 -9.63 -10.05
C TYR A 153 -3.02 -11.12 -10.19
N SER A 154 -3.97 -12.01 -9.91
CA SER A 154 -3.73 -13.44 -9.81
C SER A 154 -4.77 -14.30 -10.54
N ALA A 155 -5.92 -13.73 -10.92
CA ALA A 155 -7.00 -14.41 -11.63
C ALA A 155 -7.28 -13.73 -12.98
N PHE A 156 -6.91 -14.41 -14.07
CA PHE A 156 -6.96 -13.93 -15.46
C PHE A 156 -7.90 -14.73 -16.36
N GLY A 157 -8.66 -15.67 -15.79
CA GLY A 157 -9.59 -16.53 -16.52
C GLY A 157 -10.20 -17.61 -15.62
N GLU A 158 -10.88 -18.56 -16.24
CA GLU A 158 -11.35 -19.77 -15.54
C GLU A 158 -10.17 -20.68 -15.18
N GLN A 159 -10.31 -21.48 -14.12
CA GLN A 159 -9.29 -22.44 -13.71
C GLN A 159 -8.99 -23.44 -14.84
N GLY A 160 -7.71 -23.62 -15.17
CA GLY A 160 -7.28 -24.45 -16.30
C GLY A 160 -7.37 -23.76 -17.66
N GLN A 161 -7.75 -22.47 -17.71
CA GLN A 161 -7.83 -21.67 -18.93
C GLN A 161 -7.17 -20.29 -18.77
N GLN A 162 -6.25 -20.15 -17.82
CA GLN A 162 -5.62 -18.87 -17.52
C GLN A 162 -4.64 -18.48 -18.64
N ALA A 163 -4.72 -17.22 -19.07
CA ALA A 163 -3.82 -16.64 -20.05
C ALA A 163 -3.47 -15.20 -19.66
N PHE A 164 -2.18 -14.92 -19.47
CA PHE A 164 -1.73 -13.62 -18.99
C PHE A 164 -0.28 -13.36 -19.32
N THR A 165 0.13 -12.10 -19.17
CA THR A 165 1.51 -11.66 -19.33
C THR A 165 1.89 -10.74 -18.19
N VAL A 166 3.06 -10.97 -17.60
CA VAL A 166 3.68 -10.06 -16.63
C VAL A 166 4.96 -9.53 -17.26
N GLU A 167 5.09 -8.22 -17.41
CA GLU A 167 6.30 -7.63 -17.97
C GLU A 167 6.69 -6.35 -17.24
N PHE A 168 8.00 -6.16 -17.08
CA PHE A 168 8.57 -5.01 -16.42
C PHE A 168 10.04 -4.84 -16.76
N TRP A 169 10.55 -3.64 -16.57
CA TRP A 169 11.98 -3.38 -16.53
C TRP A 169 12.50 -3.50 -15.10
N VAL A 170 13.62 -4.19 -14.94
CA VAL A 170 14.30 -4.34 -13.64
C VAL A 170 15.79 -4.08 -13.79
N LYS A 171 16.39 -3.49 -12.75
CA LYS A 171 17.85 -3.38 -12.58
C LYS A 171 18.21 -3.89 -11.20
N LEU A 172 18.85 -5.06 -11.15
CA LEU A 172 19.24 -5.71 -9.91
C LEU A 172 20.62 -5.22 -9.47
N THR A 173 20.74 -4.79 -8.22
CA THR A 173 21.99 -4.17 -7.72
C THR A 173 22.77 -5.09 -6.78
N ASP A 174 22.21 -6.24 -6.41
CA ASP A 174 22.80 -7.17 -5.46
C ASP A 174 23.29 -8.45 -6.12
N VAL A 175 24.61 -8.55 -6.34
CA VAL A 175 25.21 -9.65 -7.11
C VAL A 175 25.17 -10.98 -6.34
N ASP A 176 25.63 -10.98 -5.10
CA ASP A 176 25.91 -12.23 -4.38
C ASP A 176 24.63 -12.97 -4.01
N GLU A 177 23.62 -12.29 -3.45
CA GLU A 177 22.37 -12.97 -3.11
C GLU A 177 21.53 -13.30 -4.34
N TYR A 178 21.56 -12.47 -5.38
CA TYR A 178 20.83 -12.80 -6.60
C TYR A 178 21.34 -14.11 -7.23
N LEU A 179 22.66 -14.30 -7.25
CA LEU A 179 23.29 -15.46 -7.86
C LEU A 179 23.31 -16.69 -6.94
N ASN A 180 23.26 -16.52 -5.62
CA ASN A 180 23.44 -17.61 -4.66
C ASN A 180 22.24 -17.88 -3.73
N SER A 181 21.13 -17.17 -3.88
CA SER A 181 19.95 -17.32 -3.01
C SER A 181 18.63 -17.37 -3.81
N PHE A 182 17.54 -17.64 -3.09
CA PHE A 182 16.18 -17.47 -3.59
C PHE A 182 15.65 -16.08 -3.20
N VAL A 183 15.31 -15.25 -4.19
CA VAL A 183 14.79 -13.89 -3.96
C VAL A 183 13.62 -13.55 -4.87
N PHE A 184 12.65 -12.79 -4.35
CA PHE A 184 11.49 -12.33 -5.10
C PHE A 184 11.78 -11.02 -5.83
N LEU A 185 11.35 -10.94 -7.10
CA LEU A 185 11.36 -9.70 -7.88
C LEU A 185 9.97 -9.06 -7.87
N LEU A 186 8.94 -9.86 -8.13
CA LEU A 186 7.52 -9.49 -8.10
C LEU A 186 6.70 -10.73 -7.76
N SER A 187 5.79 -10.63 -6.80
CA SER A 187 5.09 -11.80 -6.25
C SER A 187 3.64 -11.51 -5.89
N THR A 188 2.75 -12.39 -6.34
CA THR A 188 1.45 -12.67 -5.70
C THR A 188 1.49 -14.00 -4.93
N PHE A 189 2.62 -14.70 -4.93
CA PHE A 189 2.74 -16.07 -4.46
C PHE A 189 2.69 -16.17 -2.94
N THR A 190 1.99 -17.19 -2.44
CA THR A 190 2.01 -17.61 -1.04
C THR A 190 2.26 -19.10 -0.93
N ASP A 191 3.07 -19.50 0.04
CA ASP A 191 3.22 -20.88 0.53
C ASP A 191 2.71 -20.92 1.98
N ASP A 192 1.68 -21.71 2.25
CA ASP A 192 1.09 -21.86 3.58
C ASP A 192 1.51 -23.18 4.22
N ASP A 193 2.66 -23.16 4.89
CA ASP A 193 3.23 -24.32 5.57
C ASP A 193 2.30 -24.88 6.67
N THR A 194 1.35 -24.09 7.18
CA THR A 194 0.38 -24.55 8.19
C THR A 194 -0.74 -25.40 7.60
N LYS A 195 -0.86 -25.40 6.27
CA LYS A 195 -1.88 -26.11 5.51
C LYS A 195 -1.27 -27.07 4.49
N ASP A 196 -0.25 -27.80 4.89
CA ASP A 196 0.44 -28.77 4.01
C ASP A 196 0.94 -28.13 2.71
N HIS A 197 1.57 -26.96 2.84
CA HIS A 197 2.06 -26.14 1.74
C HIS A 197 0.96 -25.79 0.73
N GLU A 198 -0.17 -25.23 1.18
CA GLU A 198 -1.17 -24.68 0.26
C GLU A 198 -0.53 -23.52 -0.52
N ARG A 199 -0.26 -23.76 -1.81
CA ARG A 199 0.49 -22.86 -2.70
C ARG A 199 -0.42 -22.22 -3.71
N LYS A 200 -0.39 -20.88 -3.75
CA LYS A 200 -1.25 -20.08 -4.62
C LYS A 200 -0.48 -18.93 -5.25
N GLY A 201 -0.96 -18.46 -6.37
CA GLY A 201 -0.41 -17.31 -7.08
C GLY A 201 0.86 -17.61 -7.85
N TRP A 202 1.50 -16.54 -8.32
CA TRP A 202 2.72 -16.60 -9.12
C TRP A 202 3.79 -15.66 -8.58
N ALA A 203 5.05 -15.95 -8.88
CA ALA A 203 6.16 -15.07 -8.56
C ALA A 203 7.24 -15.09 -9.64
N VAL A 204 7.62 -13.90 -10.11
CA VAL A 204 8.89 -13.71 -10.83
C VAL A 204 10.00 -13.59 -9.80
N ASN A 205 10.99 -14.47 -9.89
CA ASN A 205 12.00 -14.64 -8.86
C ASN A 205 13.35 -15.03 -9.44
N SER A 206 14.39 -15.01 -8.60
CA SER A 206 15.64 -15.69 -8.85
C SER A 206 15.83 -16.82 -7.87
N HIS A 207 16.27 -17.98 -8.36
CA HIS A 207 16.66 -19.12 -7.55
C HIS A 207 18.05 -19.60 -7.99
N PHE A 208 19.09 -19.20 -7.25
CA PHE A 208 20.51 -19.46 -7.57
C PHE A 208 20.92 -19.02 -8.99
N GLY A 209 20.70 -17.73 -9.30
CA GLY A 209 21.07 -17.17 -10.60
C GLY A 209 20.23 -17.70 -11.78
N ARG A 210 18.99 -18.10 -11.52
CA ARG A 210 18.01 -18.47 -12.55
C ARG A 210 16.83 -17.53 -12.49
N LEU A 211 16.59 -16.76 -13.54
CA LEU A 211 15.35 -16.02 -13.69
C LEU A 211 14.23 -17.03 -13.93
N ARG A 212 13.22 -17.00 -13.07
CA ARG A 212 12.20 -18.03 -12.96
C ARG A 212 10.83 -17.42 -12.72
N MET A 213 9.81 -18.08 -13.24
CA MET A 213 8.44 -17.90 -12.79
C MET A 213 8.07 -19.10 -11.94
N THR A 214 7.58 -18.88 -10.73
CA THR A 214 6.99 -19.92 -9.89
C THR A 214 5.48 -19.81 -9.96
N TYR A 215 4.80 -20.92 -10.18
CA TYR A 215 3.34 -21.03 -10.10
C TYR A 215 2.96 -22.00 -8.99
N GLY A 216 2.03 -21.60 -8.12
CA GLY A 216 1.21 -22.57 -7.39
C GLY A 216 0.30 -23.29 -8.37
N ILE A 217 0.35 -24.62 -8.39
CA ILE A 217 -0.49 -25.47 -9.23
C ILE A 217 -1.11 -26.56 -8.37
N GLY A 218 -2.39 -26.88 -8.59
CA GLY A 218 -3.12 -27.77 -7.69
C GLY A 218 -3.12 -27.22 -6.25
N TYR A 219 -2.85 -28.08 -5.26
CA TYR A 219 -2.89 -27.69 -3.85
C TYR A 219 -1.51 -27.34 -3.29
N SER A 220 -0.55 -28.26 -3.38
CA SER A 220 0.82 -28.09 -2.87
C SER A 220 1.90 -28.23 -3.92
N ASP A 221 1.52 -28.36 -5.19
CA ASP A 221 2.46 -28.54 -6.28
C ASP A 221 2.99 -27.20 -6.81
N LEU A 222 4.16 -27.27 -7.43
CA LEU A 222 4.80 -26.15 -8.10
C LEU A 222 5.12 -26.49 -9.55
N PHE A 223 5.02 -25.47 -10.40
CA PHE A 223 5.63 -25.45 -11.72
C PHE A 223 6.56 -24.24 -11.78
N GLU A 224 7.85 -24.46 -12.09
CA GLU A 224 8.88 -23.44 -11.89
C GLU A 224 9.83 -23.29 -13.11
N PRO A 225 9.29 -22.93 -14.29
CA PRO A 225 10.09 -22.70 -15.49
C PRO A 225 11.08 -21.55 -15.26
N GLY A 226 12.35 -21.76 -15.63
CA GLY A 226 13.37 -20.75 -15.52
C GLY A 226 14.66 -21.13 -16.24
N PHE A 227 15.51 -20.14 -16.50
CA PHE A 227 16.78 -20.31 -17.21
C PHE A 227 17.88 -19.53 -16.48
N SER A 228 19.14 -19.88 -16.71
CA SER A 228 20.28 -19.18 -16.11
C SER A 228 20.32 -17.72 -16.55
N PHE A 229 20.45 -16.82 -15.58
CA PHE A 229 20.49 -15.39 -15.82
C PHE A 229 21.38 -14.73 -14.76
N SER A 230 22.25 -13.82 -15.21
CA SER A 230 23.25 -13.18 -14.35
C SER A 230 23.49 -11.71 -14.68
N THR A 231 22.58 -11.08 -15.42
CA THR A 231 22.70 -9.65 -15.75
C THR A 231 22.37 -8.82 -14.52
N LEU A 232 23.31 -7.97 -14.12
CA LEU A 232 23.26 -7.17 -12.90
C LEU A 232 23.73 -5.75 -13.21
N ASN A 233 23.27 -4.77 -12.43
CA ASN A 233 23.58 -3.34 -12.58
C ASN A 233 23.24 -2.75 -13.96
N GLN A 234 22.37 -3.41 -14.71
CA GLN A 234 21.87 -2.97 -16.01
C GLN A 234 20.36 -3.12 -16.05
N TRP A 235 19.71 -2.20 -16.77
CA TRP A 235 18.28 -2.33 -17.05
C TRP A 235 18.04 -3.51 -17.98
N VAL A 236 17.13 -4.38 -17.59
CA VAL A 236 16.69 -5.53 -18.37
C VAL A 236 15.18 -5.54 -18.42
N HIS A 237 14.63 -5.68 -19.61
CA HIS A 237 13.21 -5.96 -19.80
C HIS A 237 12.99 -7.46 -19.59
N VAL A 238 12.05 -7.80 -18.72
CA VAL A 238 11.62 -9.17 -18.45
C VAL A 238 10.15 -9.26 -18.82
N ALA A 239 9.78 -10.26 -19.61
CA ALA A 239 8.38 -10.62 -19.83
C ALA A 239 8.18 -12.12 -19.65
N VAL A 240 7.18 -12.49 -18.86
CA VAL A 240 6.71 -13.87 -18.70
C VAL A 240 5.30 -13.95 -19.29
N VAL A 241 5.16 -14.78 -20.33
CA VAL A 241 3.89 -15.04 -21.00
C VAL A 241 3.39 -16.43 -20.60
N THR A 242 2.16 -16.50 -20.13
CA THR A 242 1.53 -17.71 -19.61
C THR A 242 0.24 -18.00 -20.35
N ASN A 243 0.03 -19.25 -20.76
CA ASN A 243 -1.25 -19.74 -21.26
C ASN A 243 -1.38 -21.23 -20.98
N GLU A 244 -2.33 -21.63 -20.13
CA GLU A 244 -2.55 -23.04 -19.76
C GLU A 244 -2.93 -23.92 -20.96
N ASN A 245 -3.49 -23.33 -22.03
CA ASN A 245 -3.83 -24.01 -23.27
C ASN A 245 -2.73 -23.94 -24.35
N GLY A 246 -1.60 -23.30 -24.05
CA GLY A 246 -0.44 -23.21 -24.93
C GLY A 246 -0.22 -21.79 -25.43
N VAL A 247 0.94 -21.22 -25.12
CA VAL A 247 1.38 -19.92 -25.65
C VAL A 247 1.53 -20.06 -27.17
N ASP A 248 0.88 -19.17 -27.93
CA ASP A 248 0.74 -19.25 -29.40
C ASP A 248 0.07 -20.55 -29.91
N GLY A 249 -0.64 -21.29 -29.04
CA GLY A 249 -1.20 -22.62 -29.34
C GLY A 249 -0.15 -23.74 -29.44
N GLU A 250 1.07 -23.50 -28.96
CA GLU A 250 2.16 -24.49 -29.03
C GLU A 250 1.92 -25.66 -28.05
N ILE A 251 2.07 -26.88 -28.56
CA ILE A 251 1.95 -28.14 -27.81
C ILE A 251 3.21 -28.96 -28.08
N ARG A 252 3.82 -29.49 -27.01
CA ARG A 252 5.01 -30.36 -27.05
C ARG A 252 4.70 -31.67 -26.33
N ASP A 253 4.85 -32.78 -27.02
CA ASP A 253 4.54 -34.13 -26.50
C ASP A 253 3.10 -34.27 -25.96
N GLY A 254 2.15 -33.59 -26.62
CA GLY A 254 0.76 -33.56 -26.22
C GLY A 254 0.45 -32.71 -24.97
N ILE A 255 1.42 -31.94 -24.49
CA ILE A 255 1.29 -31.04 -23.33
C ILE A 255 1.50 -29.60 -23.80
N PRO A 256 0.62 -28.65 -23.42
CA PRO A 256 0.76 -27.26 -23.80
C PRO A 256 2.09 -26.64 -23.35
N VAL A 257 2.66 -25.77 -24.19
CA VAL A 257 3.73 -24.86 -23.79
C VAL A 257 3.13 -23.76 -22.92
N MET A 258 3.13 -24.00 -21.62
CA MET A 258 2.44 -23.15 -20.66
C MET A 258 3.15 -21.81 -20.45
N THR A 259 4.48 -21.75 -20.59
CA THR A 259 5.25 -20.54 -20.27
C THR A 259 6.33 -20.25 -21.29
N LYS A 260 6.37 -18.98 -21.74
CA LYS A 260 7.52 -18.41 -22.44
C LYS A 260 8.10 -17.26 -21.63
N ILE A 261 9.42 -17.19 -21.51
CA ILE A 261 10.12 -16.08 -20.84
C ILE A 261 10.99 -15.37 -21.85
N TYR A 262 10.86 -14.05 -21.88
CA TYR A 262 11.57 -13.14 -22.76
C TYR A 262 12.45 -12.20 -21.94
N VAL A 263 13.63 -11.92 -22.46
CA VAL A 263 14.57 -10.93 -21.92
C VAL A 263 14.98 -10.01 -23.03
N ASN A 264 14.82 -8.70 -22.83
CA ASN A 264 15.10 -7.68 -23.84
C ASN A 264 14.47 -8.05 -25.19
N GLY A 265 13.17 -8.41 -25.16
CA GLY A 265 12.42 -8.75 -26.37
C GLY A 265 12.84 -10.05 -27.06
N GLN A 266 13.77 -10.83 -26.49
CA GLN A 266 14.25 -12.10 -27.04
C GLN A 266 13.71 -13.27 -26.25
N LEU A 267 13.22 -14.31 -26.93
CA LEU A 267 12.76 -15.54 -26.29
C LEU A 267 13.95 -16.29 -25.68
N MET A 268 13.92 -16.47 -24.36
CA MET A 268 14.96 -17.17 -23.60
C MET A 268 14.54 -18.57 -23.16
N LEU A 269 13.24 -18.77 -22.91
CA LEU A 269 12.68 -20.04 -22.45
C LEU A 269 11.32 -20.30 -23.11
N SER A 270 11.10 -21.54 -23.54
CA SER A 270 9.80 -22.06 -23.96
C SER A 270 9.58 -23.42 -23.30
N GLU A 271 8.76 -23.43 -22.25
CA GLU A 271 8.61 -24.57 -21.34
C GLU A 271 7.18 -25.13 -21.38
N ARG A 272 7.09 -26.45 -21.48
CA ARG A 272 5.81 -27.17 -21.40
C ARG A 272 5.34 -27.29 -19.96
N GLY A 273 4.04 -27.38 -19.77
CA GLY A 273 3.47 -27.72 -18.47
C GLY A 273 3.92 -29.09 -17.97
N ARG A 274 3.53 -29.43 -16.75
CA ARG A 274 3.79 -30.74 -16.15
C ARG A 274 2.98 -31.85 -16.82
N ASP A 275 3.46 -33.08 -16.68
CA ASP A 275 2.82 -34.28 -17.23
C ASP A 275 1.45 -34.58 -16.60
N ASP A 276 1.27 -34.23 -15.33
CA ASP A 276 0.01 -34.37 -14.59
C ASP A 276 -1.03 -33.30 -14.92
N ARG A 277 -0.65 -32.27 -15.67
CA ARG A 277 -1.51 -31.18 -16.15
C ARG A 277 -2.30 -30.49 -15.04
N LEU A 278 -1.71 -30.37 -13.85
CA LEU A 278 -2.31 -29.60 -12.77
C LEU A 278 -2.46 -28.13 -13.19
N PRO A 279 -3.65 -27.53 -13.00
CA PRO A 279 -3.89 -26.16 -13.39
C PRO A 279 -3.22 -25.18 -12.41
N TYR A 280 -2.96 -23.98 -12.89
CA TYR A 280 -2.57 -22.83 -12.08
C TYR A 280 -3.66 -22.50 -11.05
N THR A 281 -3.21 -22.23 -9.82
CA THR A 281 -4.07 -21.88 -8.69
C THR A 281 -3.89 -20.40 -8.36
N SER A 282 -4.86 -19.58 -8.76
CA SER A 282 -4.92 -18.15 -8.42
C SER A 282 -4.86 -17.91 -6.91
N ASN A 283 -4.26 -16.79 -6.51
CA ASN A 283 -4.27 -16.37 -5.11
C ASN A 283 -5.58 -15.65 -4.77
N ASP A 284 -6.33 -16.25 -3.87
CA ASP A 284 -7.58 -15.76 -3.29
C ASP A 284 -7.41 -15.36 -1.80
N LYS A 285 -6.18 -15.37 -1.28
CA LYS A 285 -5.85 -14.90 0.07
C LYS A 285 -5.76 -13.37 0.09
N GLU A 286 -6.00 -12.79 1.25
CA GLU A 286 -5.84 -11.34 1.49
C GLU A 286 -4.35 -10.94 1.62
N VAL A 287 -3.55 -11.25 0.60
CA VAL A 287 -2.11 -10.98 0.56
C VAL A 287 -1.81 -10.07 -0.63
N ALA A 288 -1.06 -9.00 -0.38
CA ALA A 288 -0.76 -8.01 -1.39
C ALA A 288 0.21 -8.55 -2.45
N MET A 289 0.09 -8.04 -3.69
CA MET A 289 1.18 -8.16 -4.64
C MET A 289 2.33 -7.25 -4.20
N VAL A 290 3.56 -7.76 -4.19
CA VAL A 290 4.74 -7.02 -3.74
C VAL A 290 5.93 -7.19 -4.68
N ALA A 291 6.79 -6.18 -4.76
CA ALA A 291 8.09 -6.27 -5.43
C ALA A 291 9.25 -6.19 -4.43
N PHE A 292 10.39 -6.80 -4.79
CA PHE A 292 11.64 -6.85 -4.01
C PHE A 292 11.56 -7.59 -2.66
N THR A 293 10.45 -8.25 -2.38
CA THR A 293 10.22 -9.16 -1.24
C THR A 293 9.11 -10.16 -1.58
N GLY A 294 8.90 -11.17 -0.74
CA GLY A 294 7.68 -11.96 -0.70
C GLY A 294 6.88 -11.72 0.58
N LEU A 295 5.63 -12.18 0.59
CA LEU A 295 4.77 -12.24 1.78
C LEU A 295 4.37 -13.70 2.06
N SER A 296 4.22 -14.05 3.33
CA SER A 296 3.65 -15.33 3.75
C SER A 296 2.15 -15.38 3.45
N ALA A 297 1.54 -16.56 3.60
CA ALA A 297 0.09 -16.72 3.52
C ALA A 297 -0.72 -15.90 4.56
N THR A 298 -0.04 -15.36 5.58
CA THR A 298 -0.60 -14.49 6.62
C THR A 298 -0.14 -13.03 6.47
N ALA A 299 0.26 -12.64 5.27
CA ALA A 299 0.70 -11.29 4.90
C ALA A 299 1.95 -10.76 5.66
N ASN A 300 2.75 -11.66 6.25
CA ASN A 300 4.01 -11.26 6.89
C ASN A 300 5.13 -11.19 5.87
N ARG A 301 5.96 -10.15 5.92
CA ARG A 301 7.12 -9.99 5.03
C ARG A 301 8.15 -11.11 5.23
N ILE A 302 8.60 -11.68 4.11
CA ILE A 302 9.65 -12.70 4.06
C ILE A 302 11.01 -12.04 3.74
N GLY A 303 11.66 -11.53 4.78
CA GLY A 303 12.84 -10.67 4.64
C GLY A 303 14.07 -11.36 4.06
N GLU A 304 14.26 -12.64 4.35
CA GLU A 304 15.39 -13.45 3.87
C GLU A 304 15.32 -13.79 2.37
N LYS A 305 14.20 -13.48 1.72
CA LYS A 305 13.97 -13.65 0.28
C LYS A 305 13.80 -12.31 -0.45
N SER A 306 14.27 -11.22 0.16
CA SER A 306 14.23 -9.88 -0.41
C SER A 306 15.46 -9.58 -1.27
N THR A 307 15.37 -8.62 -2.20
CA THR A 307 16.52 -8.21 -3.02
C THR A 307 16.53 -6.72 -3.31
N ASN A 308 17.69 -6.17 -3.62
CA ASN A 308 17.83 -4.75 -3.93
C ASN A 308 17.77 -4.53 -5.44
N GLY A 309 17.10 -3.47 -5.86
CA GLY A 309 17.08 -3.09 -7.26
C GLY A 309 16.15 -1.95 -7.58
N CYS A 310 16.02 -1.69 -8.88
CA CYS A 310 15.10 -0.71 -9.44
C CYS A 310 14.08 -1.40 -10.33
N MET A 311 12.86 -0.86 -10.40
CA MET A 311 11.80 -1.32 -11.29
C MET A 311 11.17 -0.12 -12.01
N ARG A 312 10.80 -0.30 -13.27
CA ARG A 312 10.02 0.67 -14.05
C ARG A 312 9.14 -0.05 -15.08
N HIS A 313 8.11 0.64 -15.55
CA HIS A 313 7.17 0.16 -16.57
C HIS A 313 6.66 -1.27 -16.27
N LEU A 314 6.14 -1.47 -15.05
CA LEU A 314 5.48 -2.73 -14.70
C LEU A 314 4.11 -2.76 -15.35
N HIS A 315 3.78 -3.83 -16.08
CA HIS A 315 2.47 -4.07 -16.65
C HIS A 315 2.05 -5.54 -16.44
N ILE A 316 0.76 -5.72 -16.13
CA ILE A 316 0.12 -7.04 -16.08
C ILE A 316 -1.03 -7.04 -17.07
N TRP A 317 -1.08 -8.06 -17.92
CA TRP A 317 -2.05 -8.21 -18.99
C TRP A 317 -2.85 -9.50 -18.80
N LYS A 318 -4.17 -9.45 -19.01
CA LYS A 318 -5.06 -10.64 -19.01
C LYS A 318 -5.09 -11.37 -20.35
N SER A 319 -3.98 -11.31 -21.08
CA SER A 319 -3.78 -11.96 -22.37
C SER A 319 -2.36 -12.49 -22.47
N ALA A 320 -2.17 -13.55 -23.24
CA ALA A 320 -0.85 -14.05 -23.60
C ALA A 320 -0.31 -13.22 -24.79
N LYS A 321 0.66 -12.35 -24.52
CA LYS A 321 1.26 -11.47 -25.55
C LYS A 321 2.18 -12.27 -26.47
N THR A 322 2.14 -11.93 -27.75
CA THR A 322 3.02 -12.49 -28.78
C THR A 322 4.43 -11.90 -28.69
N GLN A 323 5.42 -12.55 -29.30
CA GLN A 323 6.80 -12.05 -29.37
C GLN A 323 6.90 -10.62 -29.95
N VAL A 324 6.08 -10.29 -30.96
CA VAL A 324 6.08 -8.95 -31.57
C VAL A 324 5.56 -7.91 -30.59
N GLU A 325 4.51 -8.23 -29.83
CA GLU A 325 4.00 -7.34 -28.78
C GLU A 325 5.00 -7.17 -27.64
N ILE A 326 5.70 -8.23 -27.22
CA ILE A 326 6.76 -8.13 -26.20
C ILE A 326 7.90 -7.22 -26.67
N GLN A 327 8.33 -7.33 -27.93
CA GLN A 327 9.34 -6.44 -28.50
C GLN A 327 8.86 -4.98 -28.53
N HIS A 328 7.60 -4.75 -28.91
CA HIS A 328 7.00 -3.42 -28.88
C HIS A 328 6.95 -2.82 -27.46
N LEU A 329 6.54 -3.60 -26.46
CA LEU A 329 6.51 -3.17 -25.05
C LEU A 329 7.90 -2.84 -24.51
N MET A 330 8.92 -3.58 -24.94
CA MET A 330 10.31 -3.26 -24.63
C MET A 330 10.76 -1.96 -25.30
N ASP A 331 10.54 -1.81 -26.61
CA ASP A 331 11.06 -0.69 -27.40
C ASP A 331 10.35 0.64 -27.05
N THR A 332 9.06 0.58 -26.77
CA THR A 332 8.21 1.75 -26.52
C THR A 332 7.31 1.56 -25.30
N PRO A 333 7.85 1.40 -24.08
CA PRO A 333 7.04 1.12 -22.88
C PRO A 333 6.06 2.26 -22.54
N GLU A 334 6.35 3.49 -22.98
CA GLU A 334 5.47 4.66 -22.80
C GLU A 334 4.25 4.65 -23.73
N SER A 335 4.14 3.68 -24.67
CA SER A 335 2.93 3.52 -25.48
C SER A 335 1.78 2.90 -24.70
N VAL A 336 2.03 2.34 -23.51
CA VAL A 336 1.01 1.82 -22.62
C VAL A 336 0.37 2.99 -21.89
N THR A 337 -0.93 3.17 -22.09
CA THR A 337 -1.68 4.35 -21.65
C THR A 337 -2.60 4.09 -20.47
N GLY A 338 -2.92 2.82 -20.19
CA GLY A 338 -3.96 2.45 -19.23
C GLY A 338 -5.34 2.22 -19.87
N SER A 339 -5.49 2.53 -21.16
CA SER A 339 -6.76 2.40 -21.89
C SER A 339 -6.91 1.07 -22.64
N GLU A 340 -5.87 0.24 -22.64
CA GLU A 340 -5.85 -1.05 -23.31
C GLU A 340 -6.85 -2.01 -22.64
N SER A 341 -7.68 -2.67 -23.44
CA SER A 341 -8.79 -3.49 -22.93
C SER A 341 -8.35 -4.72 -22.14
N ASP A 342 -7.11 -5.18 -22.38
CA ASP A 342 -6.50 -6.34 -21.75
C ASP A 342 -5.42 -5.99 -20.74
N LEU A 343 -5.16 -4.70 -20.47
CA LEU A 343 -4.32 -4.30 -19.35
C LEU A 343 -5.10 -4.46 -18.04
N VAL A 344 -4.51 -5.17 -17.09
CA VAL A 344 -5.01 -5.29 -15.72
C VAL A 344 -4.58 -4.06 -14.94
N CYS A 345 -3.27 -3.83 -14.83
CA CYS A 345 -2.67 -2.71 -14.11
C CYS A 345 -1.32 -2.34 -14.70
N GLY A 346 -0.85 -1.11 -14.43
CA GLY A 346 0.45 -0.65 -14.91
C GLY A 346 1.07 0.49 -14.09
N TRP A 347 2.39 0.47 -13.85
CA TRP A 347 3.11 1.55 -13.17
C TRP A 347 4.40 1.92 -13.89
N THR A 348 4.55 3.22 -14.20
CA THR A 348 5.72 3.73 -14.92
C THR A 348 6.99 3.76 -14.06
N LEU A 349 6.93 4.32 -12.84
CA LEU A 349 8.03 4.38 -11.85
C LEU A 349 9.40 4.92 -12.39
N ASN A 350 9.38 5.83 -13.36
CA ASN A 350 10.58 6.44 -13.96
C ASN A 350 10.77 7.93 -13.62
N LYS A 351 10.00 8.41 -12.63
CA LYS A 351 10.00 9.78 -12.13
C LYS A 351 9.48 9.81 -10.71
N THR A 352 9.90 10.83 -9.94
CA THR A 352 9.37 11.07 -8.60
C THR A 352 7.85 11.17 -8.63
N VAL A 353 7.23 10.78 -7.52
CA VAL A 353 5.78 10.80 -7.33
C VAL A 353 5.40 11.78 -6.24
N SER A 354 4.20 12.34 -6.37
CA SER A 354 3.67 13.34 -5.43
C SER A 354 3.37 12.75 -4.06
N ASP A 355 3.14 11.44 -4.01
CA ASP A 355 2.68 10.71 -2.84
C ASP A 355 3.16 9.25 -2.90
N ASN A 356 4.20 8.91 -2.12
CA ASN A 356 4.77 7.55 -2.09
C ASN A 356 3.80 6.52 -1.48
N ASN A 357 2.70 6.94 -0.85
CA ASN A 357 1.70 6.04 -0.26
C ASN A 357 0.46 5.84 -1.14
N ASN A 358 0.36 6.56 -2.26
CA ASN A 358 -0.75 6.43 -3.20
C ASN A 358 -0.28 6.71 -4.64
N ILE A 359 0.55 5.80 -5.17
CA ILE A 359 1.03 5.84 -6.55
C ILE A 359 0.00 5.17 -7.45
N LYS A 360 -0.84 5.98 -8.12
CA LYS A 360 -1.85 5.46 -9.03
C LYS A 360 -1.23 4.72 -10.22
N ASP A 361 -1.86 3.61 -10.55
CA ASP A 361 -1.55 2.87 -11.76
C ASP A 361 -2.11 3.60 -13.00
N LEU A 362 -1.66 3.21 -14.19
CA LEU A 362 -2.06 3.80 -15.47
C LEU A 362 -3.57 3.67 -15.73
N THR A 363 -4.23 2.64 -15.20
CA THR A 363 -5.70 2.48 -15.34
C THR A 363 -6.50 3.37 -14.38
N GLY A 364 -5.85 3.93 -13.36
CA GLY A 364 -6.45 4.70 -12.27
C GLY A 364 -7.23 3.87 -11.25
N LYS A 365 -7.33 2.54 -11.43
CA LYS A 365 -8.10 1.63 -10.58
C LYS A 365 -7.35 1.23 -9.33
N PHE A 366 -6.04 1.09 -9.44
CA PHE A 366 -5.17 0.54 -8.41
C PHE A 366 -4.20 1.58 -7.89
N SER A 367 -3.58 1.29 -6.75
CA SER A 367 -2.55 2.14 -6.17
C SER A 367 -1.47 1.31 -5.52
N ALA A 368 -0.23 1.73 -5.72
CA ALA A 368 0.91 1.21 -4.99
C ALA A 368 1.33 2.15 -3.85
N ARG A 369 2.10 1.61 -2.91
CA ARG A 369 2.82 2.36 -1.88
C ARG A 369 4.24 1.83 -1.72
N LEU A 370 5.16 2.72 -1.35
CA LEU A 370 6.55 2.39 -1.06
C LEU A 370 6.72 2.22 0.44
N ILE A 371 7.23 1.07 0.88
CA ILE A 371 7.42 0.73 2.28
C ILE A 371 8.91 0.61 2.58
N GLY A 372 9.33 1.04 3.77
CA GLY A 372 10.69 0.82 4.27
C GLY A 372 11.75 1.67 3.55
N ASP A 373 12.89 1.05 3.28
CA ASP A 373 14.05 1.70 2.68
C ASP A 373 13.96 1.78 1.14
N PHE A 374 13.72 2.98 0.62
CA PHE A 374 13.69 3.28 -0.80
C PHE A 374 14.22 4.70 -1.07
N GLN A 375 14.64 4.96 -2.31
CA GLN A 375 15.10 6.27 -2.76
C GLN A 375 14.74 6.51 -4.22
N TRP A 376 14.26 7.72 -4.52
CA TRP A 376 14.24 8.23 -5.89
C TRP A 376 15.61 8.82 -6.24
N VAL A 377 16.30 8.24 -7.21
CA VAL A 377 17.63 8.66 -7.68
C VAL A 377 17.47 9.42 -8.99
N GLU A 378 17.66 10.74 -8.96
CA GLU A 378 17.54 11.59 -10.15
C GLU A 378 18.52 11.17 -11.25
N ASN A 379 18.02 11.11 -12.48
CA ASN A 379 18.85 10.93 -13.67
C ASN A 379 19.61 12.25 -13.92
N ARG A 380 20.91 12.27 -13.63
CA ARG A 380 21.77 13.45 -13.88
C ARG A 380 22.12 13.63 -15.34
#